data_AF-A0A356F4P9-F1
#
_entry.id   AF-A0A356F4P9-F1
#
_cell.length_a   1.000
_cell.length_b   1.000
_cell.length_c   1.000
_cell.angle_alpha   90.00
_cell.angle_beta   90.00
_cell.angle_gamma   90.00
#
_symmetry.space_group_name_H-M   'P 1'
#
loop_
_entity.id
_entity.type
_entity.pdbx_description
1 polymer ?
#
loop_
_entity_poly.entity_id
_entity_poly.type
_entity_poly.pdbx_seq_one_letter_code
_entity_poly.pdbx_strand_id
1 'polypeptide(L)'
;MIEMLGVLAIIGVLSVAGIAGYSKAMEKFKVNKAIEEYSYLIYGLLEHLDEIQKISQPTTDKYDITELIDALQLVPKTWIVQRSSGHGVNYNYLDPNQNWVSIFSRNNLLVFDIVIGGLTTDENQKDIAANFSANFCVELLNNIAYPLHSALNRLYMYKSKGDGKSFYGDNYCKNNLSCISSLTIAKMHEVCSACSGTEICAVTLEF
;
A
#
# COMPACT_ATOMS: atom_id res chain seq x y z
N MET A 1 43.71 -35.32 -0.40
CA MET A 1 42.64 -34.82 -1.29
C MET A 1 41.34 -34.47 -0.54
N ILE A 2 41.06 -35.11 0.61
CA ILE A 2 39.82 -34.89 1.38
C ILE A 2 39.73 -33.51 2.08
N GLU A 3 40.87 -32.88 2.38
CA GLU A 3 40.93 -31.57 3.05
C GLU A 3 40.50 -30.40 2.14
N MET A 4 40.71 -30.50 0.82
CA MET A 4 40.26 -29.46 -0.13
C MET A 4 38.76 -29.52 -0.40
N LEU A 5 38.12 -30.67 -0.20
CA LEU A 5 36.66 -30.81 -0.31
C LEU A 5 35.93 -30.15 0.87
N GLY A 6 36.50 -30.22 2.07
CA GLY A 6 35.93 -29.58 3.27
C GLY A 6 35.91 -28.05 3.17
N VAL A 7 36.98 -27.45 2.65
CA VAL A 7 37.06 -25.98 2.45
C VAL A 7 36.06 -25.52 1.39
N LEU A 8 35.93 -26.25 0.27
CA LEU A 8 34.93 -25.91 -0.75
C LEU A 8 33.50 -26.00 -0.23
N ALA A 9 33.19 -27.01 0.60
CA ALA A 9 31.88 -27.17 1.21
C ALA A 9 31.53 -26.00 2.15
N ILE A 10 32.49 -25.53 2.95
CA ILE A 10 32.29 -24.38 3.85
C ILE A 10 32.08 -23.09 3.05
N ILE A 11 32.86 -22.84 2.01
CA ILE A 11 32.70 -21.68 1.13
C ILE A 11 31.32 -21.71 0.45
N GLY A 12 30.88 -22.89 -0.02
CA GLY A 12 29.56 -23.07 -0.61
C GLY A 12 28.42 -22.70 0.35
N VAL A 13 28.44 -23.23 1.58
CA VAL A 13 27.40 -22.96 2.58
C VAL A 13 27.38 -21.49 3.01
N LEU A 14 28.54 -20.88 3.26
CA LEU A 14 28.63 -19.46 3.63
C LEU A 14 28.17 -18.53 2.51
N SER A 15 28.43 -18.89 1.25
CA SER A 15 27.99 -18.09 0.09
C SER A 15 26.47 -18.12 -0.06
N VAL A 16 25.84 -19.30 0.07
CA VAL A 16 24.38 -19.42 -0.01
C VAL A 16 23.70 -18.70 1.16
N ALA A 17 24.23 -18.82 2.38
CA ALA A 17 23.73 -18.11 3.54
C ALA A 17 23.89 -16.58 3.40
N GLY A 18 25.02 -16.12 2.86
CA GLY A 18 25.28 -14.70 2.60
C GLY A 18 24.34 -14.10 1.55
N ILE A 19 24.09 -14.81 0.46
CA ILE A 19 23.16 -14.37 -0.60
C ILE A 19 21.72 -14.32 -0.08
N ALA A 20 21.27 -15.34 0.67
CA ALA A 20 19.94 -15.35 1.27
C ALA A 20 19.77 -14.24 2.31
N GLY A 21 20.79 -14.00 3.14
CA GLY A 21 20.80 -12.92 4.12
C GLY A 21 20.75 -11.53 3.47
N TYR A 22 21.54 -11.31 2.41
CA TYR A 22 21.53 -10.08 1.64
C TYR A 22 20.16 -9.82 1.00
N SER A 23 19.56 -10.84 0.38
CA SER A 23 18.23 -10.73 -0.25
C SER A 23 17.16 -10.27 0.75
N LYS A 24 17.13 -10.87 1.95
CA LYS A 24 16.18 -10.50 3.02
C LYS A 24 16.43 -9.09 3.57
N ALA A 25 17.70 -8.71 3.75
CA ALA A 25 18.05 -7.36 4.18
C ALA A 25 17.64 -6.31 3.14
N MET A 26 17.81 -6.63 1.85
CA MET A 26 17.42 -5.76 0.75
C MET A 26 15.90 -5.61 0.65
N GLU A 27 15.14 -6.69 0.83
CA GLU A 27 13.67 -6.63 0.91
C GLU A 27 13.22 -5.70 2.04
N LYS A 28 13.77 -5.89 3.24
CA LYS A 28 13.45 -5.03 4.39
C LYS A 28 13.78 -3.56 4.13
N PHE A 29 14.94 -3.28 3.51
CA PHE A 29 15.31 -1.93 3.13
C PHE A 29 14.30 -1.32 2.15
N LYS A 30 13.88 -2.06 1.12
CA LYS A 30 12.88 -1.59 0.13
C LYS A 30 11.53 -1.29 0.77
N VAL A 31 11.08 -2.17 1.67
CA VAL A 31 9.82 -1.97 2.39
C VAL A 31 9.92 -0.74 3.29
N ASN A 32 10.95 -0.63 4.12
CA ASN A 32 11.15 0.52 4.99
C ASN A 32 11.22 1.84 4.20
N LYS A 33 11.96 1.84 3.08
CA LYS A 33 12.08 3.02 2.22
C LYS A 33 10.74 3.44 1.65
N ALA A 34 9.92 2.49 1.19
CA ALA A 34 8.57 2.77 0.75
C ALA A 34 7.72 3.35 1.89
N ILE A 35 7.72 2.74 3.08
CA ILE A 35 6.97 3.26 4.24
C ILE A 35 7.37 4.70 4.58
N GLU A 36 8.65 5.06 4.52
CA GLU A 36 9.10 6.46 4.70
C GLU A 36 8.49 7.40 3.65
N GLU A 37 8.48 7.00 2.38
CA GLU A 37 7.95 7.79 1.27
C GLU A 37 6.42 7.95 1.32
N TYR A 38 5.68 6.88 1.63
CA TYR A 38 4.24 6.97 1.90
C TYR A 38 3.96 7.86 3.11
N SER A 39 4.74 7.73 4.18
CA SER A 39 4.58 8.56 5.36
C SER A 39 4.75 10.04 5.02
N TYR A 40 5.83 10.41 4.33
CA TYR A 40 6.08 11.79 3.89
C TYR A 40 4.90 12.36 3.09
N LEU A 41 4.41 11.60 2.10
CA LEU A 41 3.30 12.01 1.25
C LEU A 41 1.98 12.14 2.01
N ILE A 42 1.66 11.16 2.86
CA ILE A 42 0.42 11.16 3.66
C ILE A 42 0.44 12.34 4.63
N TYR A 43 1.51 12.51 5.43
CA TYR A 43 1.58 13.61 6.39
C TYR A 43 1.49 14.98 5.71
N GLY A 44 2.18 15.16 4.58
CA GLY A 44 2.10 16.40 3.81
C GLY A 44 0.69 16.70 3.29
N LEU A 45 -0.08 15.68 2.89
CA LEU A 45 -1.47 15.87 2.48
C LEU A 45 -2.44 16.06 3.66
N LEU A 46 -2.14 15.47 4.82
CA LEU A 46 -2.93 15.68 6.04
C LEU A 46 -2.84 17.11 6.55
N GLU A 47 -1.74 17.83 6.30
CA GLU A 47 -1.63 19.27 6.60
C GLU A 47 -2.66 20.11 5.82
N HIS A 48 -3.15 19.61 4.68
CA HIS A 48 -4.16 20.24 3.83
C HIS A 48 -5.50 19.49 3.80
N LEU A 49 -5.74 18.61 4.78
CA LEU A 49 -6.91 17.72 4.78
C LEU A 49 -8.23 18.51 4.65
N ASP A 50 -8.42 19.56 5.45
CA ASP A 50 -9.64 20.39 5.43
C ASP A 50 -9.93 21.03 4.07
N GLU A 51 -8.88 21.35 3.29
CA GLU A 51 -9.02 21.90 1.94
C GLU A 51 -9.40 20.79 0.96
N ILE A 52 -8.73 19.64 1.04
CA ILE A 52 -8.99 18.47 0.20
C ILE A 52 -10.40 17.92 0.39
N GLN A 53 -10.89 17.88 1.63
CA GLN A 53 -12.24 17.42 1.96
C GLN A 53 -13.34 18.34 1.40
N LYS A 54 -13.03 19.60 1.07
CA LYS A 54 -13.98 20.53 0.43
C LYS A 54 -14.02 20.42 -1.09
N ILE A 55 -13.06 19.72 -1.71
CA ILE A 55 -12.99 19.56 -3.18
C ILE A 55 -14.12 18.67 -3.67
N SER A 56 -14.29 17.49 -3.05
CA SER A 56 -15.33 16.54 -3.46
C SER A 56 -16.67 16.84 -2.78
N GLN A 57 -17.74 16.55 -3.52
CA GLN A 57 -19.09 16.50 -2.97
C GLN A 57 -19.39 15.10 -2.41
N PRO A 58 -20.47 14.89 -1.64
CA PRO A 58 -20.86 13.58 -1.12
C PRO A 58 -21.45 12.68 -2.23
N THR A 59 -20.63 12.40 -3.25
CA THR A 59 -20.93 11.53 -4.39
C THR A 59 -19.86 10.43 -4.49
N THR A 60 -20.10 9.46 -5.38
CA THR A 60 -19.12 8.39 -5.68
C THR A 60 -18.00 8.84 -6.61
N ASP A 61 -18.06 10.07 -7.11
CA ASP A 61 -17.11 10.59 -8.10
C ASP A 61 -15.75 10.82 -7.46
N LYS A 62 -14.69 10.49 -8.22
CA LYS A 62 -13.32 10.76 -7.84
C LYS A 62 -12.92 12.13 -8.38
N TYR A 63 -12.44 13.00 -7.49
CA TYR A 63 -11.93 14.32 -7.84
C TYR A 63 -10.41 14.27 -7.82
N ASP A 64 -9.79 14.70 -8.92
CA ASP A 64 -8.35 14.78 -9.05
C ASP A 64 -7.77 15.82 -8.11
N ILE A 65 -6.67 15.49 -7.45
CA ILE A 65 -5.88 16.41 -6.62
C ILE A 65 -4.39 16.39 -7.00
N THR A 66 -4.04 15.82 -8.16
CA THR A 66 -2.65 15.68 -8.62
C THR A 66 -1.95 17.02 -8.79
N GLU A 67 -2.64 18.04 -9.31
CA GLU A 67 -2.08 19.39 -9.42
C GLU A 67 -1.71 19.99 -8.05
N LEU A 68 -2.50 19.72 -7.00
CA LEU A 68 -2.18 20.11 -5.63
C LEU A 68 -0.96 19.36 -5.11
N ILE A 69 -0.90 18.03 -5.29
CA ILE A 69 0.22 17.19 -4.86
C ILE A 69 1.53 17.64 -5.54
N ASP A 70 1.48 17.94 -6.84
CA ASP A 70 2.61 18.43 -7.64
C ASP A 70 3.05 19.83 -7.16
N ALA A 71 2.11 20.75 -6.92
CA ALA A 71 2.39 22.10 -6.44
C ALA A 71 3.04 22.11 -5.04
N LEU A 72 2.61 21.19 -4.17
CA LEU A 72 3.19 21.00 -2.83
C LEU A 72 4.51 20.21 -2.86
N GLN A 73 4.92 19.69 -4.02
CA GLN A 73 6.13 18.87 -4.19
C GLN A 73 6.16 17.65 -3.26
N LEU A 74 5.00 17.03 -3.05
CA LEU A 74 4.87 15.90 -2.12
C LEU A 74 5.16 14.55 -2.77
N VAL A 75 5.12 14.45 -4.10
CA VAL A 75 5.45 13.20 -4.81
C VAL A 75 6.91 12.83 -4.53
N PRO A 76 7.20 11.66 -3.93
CA PRO A 76 8.56 11.20 -3.75
C PRO A 76 9.28 11.09 -5.10
N LYS A 77 10.53 11.56 -5.18
CA LYS A 77 11.31 11.60 -6.44
C LYS A 77 11.53 10.24 -7.10
N THR A 78 11.40 9.17 -6.31
CA THR A 78 11.56 7.78 -6.72
C THR A 78 10.29 7.22 -7.38
N TRP A 79 9.16 7.91 -7.27
CA TRP A 79 7.87 7.48 -7.82
C TRP A 79 7.74 7.90 -9.27
N ILE A 80 7.09 7.06 -10.07
CA ILE A 80 6.77 7.34 -11.47
C ILE A 80 5.33 7.82 -11.55
N VAL A 81 5.12 9.02 -12.09
CA VAL A 81 3.78 9.56 -12.34
C VAL A 81 3.27 9.05 -13.69
N GLN A 82 2.22 8.24 -13.67
CA GLN A 82 1.50 7.83 -14.88
C GLN A 82 0.26 8.70 -15.05
N ARG A 83 0.32 9.59 -16.04
CA ARG A 83 -0.82 10.43 -16.45
C ARG A 83 -1.50 9.74 -17.64
N SER A 84 -2.73 9.26 -17.45
CA SER A 84 -3.53 8.74 -18.57
C SER A 84 -4.49 9.82 -19.06
N SER A 85 -4.56 10.01 -20.38
CA SER A 85 -5.44 10.97 -21.07
C SER A 85 -6.83 10.40 -21.42
N GLY A 86 -7.23 9.28 -20.82
CA GLY A 86 -8.53 8.63 -21.04
C GLY A 86 -9.65 9.18 -20.13
N HIS A 87 -10.90 9.03 -20.56
CA HIS A 87 -12.08 9.39 -19.76
C HIS A 87 -12.12 8.61 -18.44
N GLY A 88 -11.85 9.30 -17.34
CA GLY A 88 -11.73 8.73 -16.01
C GLY A 88 -10.39 9.11 -15.41
N VAL A 89 -10.42 9.96 -14.39
CA VAL A 89 -9.25 10.42 -13.63
C VAL A 89 -8.39 9.22 -13.22
N ASN A 90 -7.27 9.01 -13.93
CA ASN A 90 -6.32 7.93 -13.65
C ASN A 90 -4.93 8.54 -13.53
N TYR A 91 -4.77 9.46 -12.57
CA TYR A 91 -3.45 9.83 -12.09
C TYR A 91 -3.04 8.79 -11.09
N ASN A 92 -2.12 7.96 -11.53
CA ASN A 92 -1.59 6.92 -10.70
C ASN A 92 -0.10 7.09 -10.55
N TYR A 93 0.36 6.84 -9.36
CA TYR A 93 1.77 6.79 -9.05
C TYR A 93 2.19 5.32 -8.99
N LEU A 94 3.40 5.04 -9.48
CA LEU A 94 4.06 3.77 -9.22
C LEU A 94 5.21 4.04 -8.28
N ASP A 95 5.17 3.40 -7.12
CA ASP A 95 6.31 3.41 -6.21
C ASP A 95 7.44 2.49 -6.72
N PRO A 96 8.64 2.54 -6.12
CA PRO A 96 9.76 1.69 -6.51
C PRO A 96 9.52 0.18 -6.38
N ASN A 97 8.48 -0.22 -5.64
CA ASN A 97 8.06 -1.61 -5.46
C ASN A 97 6.96 -2.01 -6.46
N GLN A 98 6.65 -1.17 -7.44
CA GLN A 98 5.58 -1.34 -8.43
C GLN A 98 4.18 -1.41 -7.83
N ASN A 99 3.97 -0.88 -6.62
CA ASN A 99 2.63 -0.67 -6.10
C ASN A 99 1.98 0.47 -6.88
N TRP A 100 0.71 0.29 -7.25
CA TRP A 100 -0.07 1.29 -7.97
C TRP A 100 -0.87 2.11 -6.96
N VAL A 101 -0.68 3.42 -6.96
CA VAL A 101 -1.25 4.32 -5.96
C VAL A 101 -2.11 5.36 -6.67
N SER A 102 -3.41 5.35 -6.40
CA SER A 102 -4.32 6.45 -6.79
C SER A 102 -4.58 7.33 -5.58
N ILE A 103 -4.48 8.64 -5.75
CA ILE A 103 -4.75 9.61 -4.68
C ILE A 103 -5.78 10.60 -5.20
N PHE A 104 -6.92 10.69 -4.51
CA PHE A 104 -8.06 11.49 -4.96
C PHE A 104 -8.91 11.95 -3.79
N SER A 105 -9.73 12.96 -4.02
CA SER A 105 -10.81 13.34 -3.09
C SER A 105 -12.10 12.65 -3.52
N ARG A 106 -12.82 12.01 -2.58
CA ARG A 106 -14.12 11.38 -2.84
C ARG A 106 -14.99 11.45 -1.60
N ASN A 107 -16.25 11.84 -1.74
CA ASN A 107 -17.20 11.90 -0.64
C ASN A 107 -16.68 12.69 0.57
N ASN A 108 -16.08 13.85 0.32
CA ASN A 108 -15.44 14.71 1.32
C ASN A 108 -14.29 14.05 2.09
N LEU A 109 -13.64 13.03 1.52
CA LEU A 109 -12.50 12.32 2.14
C LEU A 109 -11.29 12.38 1.21
N LEU A 110 -10.10 12.45 1.82
CA LEU A 110 -8.85 12.16 1.13
C LEU A 110 -8.68 10.64 1.05
N VAL A 111 -8.52 10.11 -0.16
CA VAL A 111 -8.43 8.67 -0.40
C VAL A 111 -7.10 8.32 -1.04
N PHE A 112 -6.40 7.37 -0.41
CA PHE A 112 -5.30 6.63 -1.02
C PHE A 112 -5.81 5.23 -1.34
N ASP A 113 -5.79 4.86 -2.62
CA ASP A 113 -6.11 3.51 -3.07
C ASP A 113 -4.85 2.85 -3.59
N ILE A 114 -4.35 1.84 -2.87
CA ILE A 114 -3.03 1.25 -3.10
C ILE A 114 -3.20 -0.20 -3.54
N VAL A 115 -3.01 -0.48 -4.82
CA VAL A 115 -2.92 -1.84 -5.34
C VAL A 115 -1.50 -2.35 -5.14
N ILE A 116 -1.33 -3.18 -4.11
CA ILE A 116 -0.01 -3.72 -3.75
C ILE A 116 0.44 -4.73 -4.81
N GLY A 117 1.68 -4.56 -5.29
CA GLY A 117 2.26 -5.33 -6.39
C GLY A 117 1.79 -4.90 -7.79
N GLY A 118 0.96 -3.85 -7.86
CA GLY A 118 0.41 -3.34 -9.11
C GLY A 118 -0.63 -4.26 -9.74
N LEU A 119 -1.06 -3.90 -10.95
CA LEU A 119 -1.95 -4.73 -11.75
C LEU A 119 -1.18 -5.42 -12.87
N THR A 120 -1.51 -6.68 -13.06
CA THR A 120 -1.14 -7.50 -14.21
C THR A 120 -2.40 -8.12 -14.77
N THR A 121 -2.35 -8.60 -16.00
CA THR A 121 -3.49 -9.23 -16.64
C THR A 121 -3.31 -10.75 -16.67
N ASP A 122 -4.35 -11.51 -16.32
CA ASP A 122 -4.36 -12.97 -16.40
C ASP A 122 -4.59 -13.48 -17.84
N GLU A 123 -4.59 -14.80 -18.03
CA GLU A 123 -4.81 -15.46 -19.33
C GLU A 123 -6.17 -15.10 -19.96
N ASN A 124 -7.15 -14.65 -19.16
CA ASN A 124 -8.50 -14.29 -19.58
C ASN A 124 -8.68 -12.77 -19.78
N GLN A 125 -7.59 -12.01 -19.86
CA GLN A 125 -7.61 -10.55 -19.97
C GLN A 125 -8.24 -9.84 -18.75
N LYS A 126 -8.22 -10.46 -17.57
CA LYS A 126 -8.71 -9.86 -16.32
C LYS A 126 -7.56 -9.29 -15.50
N ASP A 127 -7.75 -8.09 -14.98
CA ASP A 127 -6.81 -7.47 -14.05
C ASP A 127 -6.76 -8.20 -12.71
N ILE A 128 -5.53 -8.50 -12.27
CA ILE A 128 -5.19 -9.19 -11.02
C ILE A 128 -3.94 -8.55 -10.39
N ALA A 129 -3.81 -8.66 -9.06
CA ALA A 129 -2.62 -8.24 -8.34
C ALA A 129 -1.66 -9.42 -8.14
N ALA A 130 -1.11 -9.98 -9.23
CA ALA A 130 -0.32 -11.22 -9.19
C ALA A 130 0.93 -11.14 -8.29
N ASN A 131 1.48 -9.94 -8.14
CA ASN A 131 2.69 -9.67 -7.34
C ASN A 131 2.37 -9.13 -5.94
N PHE A 132 1.15 -9.36 -5.43
CA PHE A 132 0.75 -8.88 -4.12
C PHE A 132 1.72 -9.34 -3.01
N SER A 133 2.23 -8.40 -2.22
CA SER A 133 3.11 -8.67 -1.09
C SER A 133 2.36 -8.52 0.22
N ALA A 134 2.03 -9.66 0.86
CA ALA A 134 1.43 -9.68 2.18
C ALA A 134 2.34 -9.01 3.24
N ASN A 135 3.66 -9.15 3.09
CA ASN A 135 4.63 -8.51 3.97
C ASN A 135 4.54 -6.97 3.89
N PHE A 136 4.53 -6.42 2.67
CA PHE A 136 4.37 -4.97 2.48
C PHE A 136 3.02 -4.47 2.99
N CYS A 137 1.94 -5.23 2.75
CA CYS A 137 0.62 -4.93 3.30
C CYS A 137 0.67 -4.82 4.83
N VAL A 138 1.27 -5.79 5.52
CA VAL A 138 1.37 -5.76 6.99
C VAL A 138 2.19 -4.56 7.47
N GLU A 139 3.31 -4.25 6.83
CA GLU A 139 4.13 -3.09 7.19
C GLU A 139 3.40 -1.76 6.93
N LEU A 140 2.60 -1.66 5.86
CA LEU A 140 1.73 -0.52 5.59
C LEU A 140 0.67 -0.36 6.69
N LEU A 141 0.00 -1.46 7.07
CA LEU A 141 -0.99 -1.42 8.15
C LEU A 141 -0.37 -1.08 9.50
N ASN A 142 0.79 -1.66 9.83
CA ASN A 142 1.41 -1.51 11.14
C ASN A 142 2.10 -0.14 11.32
N ASN A 143 2.73 0.40 10.29
CA ASN A 143 3.52 1.62 10.41
C ASN A 143 2.80 2.88 9.93
N ILE A 144 1.68 2.74 9.20
CA ILE A 144 0.91 3.88 8.69
C ILE A 144 -0.54 3.82 9.18
N ALA A 145 -1.29 2.77 8.86
CA ALA A 145 -2.72 2.75 9.19
C ALA A 145 -2.98 2.71 10.71
N TYR A 146 -2.26 1.85 11.43
CA TYR A 146 -2.42 1.70 12.88
C TYR A 146 -2.03 2.98 13.65
N PRO A 147 -0.87 3.64 13.41
CA PRO A 147 -0.56 4.90 14.08
C PRO A 147 -1.51 6.04 13.74
N LEU A 148 -2.08 6.05 12.53
CA LEU A 148 -3.03 7.08 12.07
C LEU A 148 -4.50 6.72 12.35
N HIS A 149 -4.76 5.77 13.24
CA HIS A 149 -6.12 5.30 13.54
C HIS A 149 -7.10 6.39 13.97
N SER A 150 -6.64 7.47 14.60
CA SER A 150 -7.50 8.59 15.01
C SER A 150 -7.82 9.57 13.87
N ALA A 151 -6.92 9.66 12.88
CA ALA A 151 -7.09 10.52 11.70
C ALA A 151 -7.86 9.82 10.57
N LEU A 152 -7.80 8.48 10.50
CA LEU A 152 -8.52 7.71 9.49
C LEU A 152 -10.03 7.73 9.73
N ASN A 153 -10.78 7.90 8.65
CA ASN A 153 -12.18 7.53 8.59
C ASN A 153 -12.31 6.00 8.52
N ARG A 154 -11.68 5.41 7.51
CA ARG A 154 -11.78 3.98 7.21
C ARG A 154 -10.50 3.46 6.57
N LEU A 155 -10.08 2.28 7.02
CA LEU A 155 -9.18 1.39 6.31
C LEU A 155 -10.04 0.30 5.63
N TYR A 156 -9.90 0.14 4.33
CA TYR A 156 -10.62 -0.88 3.58
C TYR A 156 -9.67 -1.76 2.79
N MET A 157 -9.78 -3.07 3.02
CA MET A 157 -9.07 -4.10 2.29
C MET A 157 -9.97 -4.60 1.18
N TYR A 158 -9.79 -4.05 -0.02
CA TYR A 158 -10.59 -4.39 -1.19
C TYR A 158 -10.10 -5.69 -1.83
N LYS A 159 -11.07 -6.48 -2.31
CA LYS A 159 -10.85 -7.66 -3.15
C LYS A 159 -11.86 -7.65 -4.29
N SER A 160 -11.42 -7.91 -5.53
CA SER A 160 -12.37 -8.07 -6.64
C SER A 160 -13.06 -9.43 -6.69
N LYS A 161 -12.58 -10.41 -5.90
CA LYS A 161 -13.23 -11.70 -5.67
C LYS A 161 -13.42 -11.92 -4.17
N GLY A 162 -14.67 -12.11 -3.74
CA GLY A 162 -15.04 -12.28 -2.34
C GLY A 162 -15.23 -10.97 -1.58
N ASP A 163 -15.42 -11.06 -0.26
CA ASP A 163 -15.71 -9.90 0.57
C ASP A 163 -14.44 -9.18 1.02
N GLY A 164 -14.43 -7.85 0.86
CA GLY A 164 -13.44 -6.99 1.48
C GLY A 164 -13.61 -6.89 3.01
N LYS A 165 -12.64 -6.28 3.69
CA LYS A 165 -12.69 -6.05 5.15
C LYS A 165 -12.51 -4.58 5.46
N SER A 166 -13.44 -4.02 6.25
CA SER A 166 -13.39 -2.63 6.70
C SER A 166 -12.99 -2.55 8.17
N PHE A 167 -12.10 -1.60 8.46
CA PHE A 167 -11.74 -1.18 9.80
C PHE A 167 -11.96 0.33 9.91
N TYR A 168 -12.42 0.80 11.05
CA TYR A 168 -12.79 2.20 11.23
C TYR A 168 -11.85 2.89 12.21
N GLY A 169 -11.51 4.14 11.92
CA GLY A 169 -10.75 4.95 12.85
C GLY A 169 -11.59 5.38 14.04
N ASP A 170 -10.95 5.94 15.07
CA ASP A 170 -11.56 6.09 16.40
C ASP A 170 -12.87 6.87 16.40
N ASN A 171 -12.94 7.95 15.63
CA ASN A 171 -14.14 8.80 15.53
C ASN A 171 -15.33 8.10 14.86
N TYR A 172 -15.06 7.03 14.11
CA TYR A 172 -16.05 6.28 13.32
C TYR A 172 -16.26 4.86 13.85
N CYS A 173 -15.38 4.37 14.72
CA CYS A 173 -15.52 3.06 15.31
C CYS A 173 -16.55 3.06 16.44
N LYS A 174 -17.77 2.63 16.09
CA LYS A 174 -18.90 2.46 17.02
C LYS A 174 -19.05 0.98 17.41
N ASN A 175 -19.90 0.73 18.41
CA ASN A 175 -20.20 -0.63 18.91
C ASN A 175 -20.47 -1.61 17.75
N ASN A 176 -19.82 -2.78 17.80
CA ASN A 176 -19.87 -3.87 16.80
C ASN A 176 -19.09 -3.65 15.50
N LEU A 177 -18.36 -2.54 15.33
CA LEU A 177 -17.44 -2.35 14.21
C LEU A 177 -16.02 -2.81 14.58
N SER A 178 -15.25 -3.21 13.57
CA SER A 178 -13.82 -3.51 13.75
C SER A 178 -13.03 -2.20 13.76
N CYS A 179 -12.36 -1.89 14.87
CA CYS A 179 -11.60 -0.64 15.01
C CYS A 179 -10.15 -0.83 14.56
N ILE A 180 -9.56 0.18 13.93
CA ILE A 180 -8.14 0.18 13.57
C ILE A 180 -7.27 0.12 14.83
N SER A 181 -7.65 0.82 15.91
CA SER A 181 -6.95 0.80 17.20
C SER A 181 -6.92 -0.57 17.89
N SER A 182 -7.79 -1.50 17.48
CA SER A 182 -7.82 -2.89 17.97
C SER A 182 -7.08 -3.89 17.07
N LEU A 183 -6.50 -3.45 15.95
CA LEU A 183 -5.77 -4.33 15.04
C LEU A 183 -4.49 -4.83 15.69
N THR A 184 -4.41 -6.15 15.89
CA THR A 184 -3.17 -6.81 16.28
C THR A 184 -2.34 -7.18 15.05
N ILE A 185 -1.03 -7.34 15.23
CA ILE A 185 -0.13 -7.84 14.17
C ILE A 185 -0.65 -9.15 13.56
N ALA A 186 -1.12 -10.08 14.40
CA ALA A 186 -1.69 -11.35 13.93
C ALA A 186 -2.92 -11.13 13.02
N LYS A 187 -3.78 -10.17 13.37
CA LYS A 187 -4.94 -9.83 12.54
C LYS A 187 -4.54 -9.15 11.23
N MET A 188 -3.54 -8.27 11.26
CA MET A 188 -2.98 -7.67 10.03
C MET A 188 -2.44 -8.75 9.09
N HIS A 189 -1.70 -9.73 9.61
CA HIS A 189 -1.24 -10.88 8.82
C HIS A 189 -2.40 -11.69 8.23
N GLU A 190 -3.41 -12.03 9.02
CA GLU A 190 -4.59 -12.76 8.55
C GLU A 190 -5.28 -12.02 7.38
N VAL A 191 -5.49 -10.72 7.54
CA VAL A 191 -6.18 -9.87 6.57
C VAL A 191 -5.36 -9.70 5.29
N CYS A 192 -4.07 -9.42 5.39
CA CYS A 192 -3.18 -9.28 4.24
C CYS A 192 -2.99 -10.63 3.51
N SER A 193 -2.97 -11.75 4.22
CA SER A 193 -2.82 -13.08 3.63
C SER A 193 -4.09 -13.60 2.96
N ALA A 194 -5.23 -12.91 3.13
CA ALA A 194 -6.47 -13.27 2.45
C ALA A 194 -6.44 -12.96 0.94
N CYS A 195 -5.47 -12.18 0.47
CA CYS A 195 -5.25 -11.88 -0.95
C CYS A 195 -4.49 -13.02 -1.64
N SER A 196 -5.06 -13.58 -2.70
CA SER A 196 -4.51 -14.76 -3.37
C SER A 196 -3.65 -14.47 -4.60
N GLY A 197 -3.56 -13.19 -5.00
CA GLY A 197 -2.89 -12.75 -6.23
C GLY A 197 -3.66 -13.07 -7.52
N THR A 198 -4.77 -13.81 -7.44
CA THR A 198 -5.64 -14.15 -8.59
C THR A 198 -6.85 -13.21 -8.72
N GLU A 199 -6.84 -12.13 -7.93
CA GLU A 199 -7.82 -11.06 -7.90
C GLU A 199 -7.11 -9.72 -7.73
N ILE A 200 -7.84 -8.64 -7.96
CA ILE A 200 -7.37 -7.31 -7.56
C ILE A 200 -7.44 -7.26 -6.03
N CYS A 201 -6.34 -6.83 -5.42
CA CYS A 201 -6.25 -6.57 -4.00
C CYS A 201 -5.70 -5.17 -3.77
N ALA A 202 -6.41 -4.39 -2.97
CA ALA A 202 -6.00 -3.03 -2.66
C ALA A 202 -6.18 -2.71 -1.17
N VAL A 203 -5.28 -1.86 -0.67
CA VAL A 203 -5.40 -1.21 0.64
C VAL A 203 -5.89 0.21 0.37
N THR A 204 -7.10 0.51 0.82
CA THR A 204 -7.66 1.86 0.72
C THR A 204 -7.62 2.53 2.09
N LEU A 205 -6.98 3.70 2.18
CA LEU A 205 -6.98 4.57 3.34
C LEU A 205 -7.86 5.78 3.04
N GLU A 206 -8.87 6.01 3.88
CA GLU A 206 -9.77 7.16 3.78
C GLU A 206 -9.62 8.02 5.03
N PHE A 207 -9.31 9.31 4.84
CA PHE A 207 -9.14 10.31 5.89
C PHE A 207 -10.28 11.33 5.86
#